data_AF-A0A6L8N683-F1
#
_entry.id   AF-A0A6L8N683-F1
#
_cell.length_a   1.000
_cell.length_b   1.000
_cell.length_c   1.000
_cell.angle_alpha   90.00
_cell.angle_beta   90.00
_cell.angle_gamma   90.00
#
_symmetry.space_group_name_H-M   'P 1'
#
loop_
_entity.id
_entity.type
_entity.pdbx_description
1 polymer ?
#
loop_
_entity_poly.entity_id
_entity_poly.type
_entity_poly.pdbx_seq_one_letter_code
_entity_poly.pdbx_strand_id
1 'polypeptide(L)'
;MARAPARPGGPAHRPRSVPPSEGPGAVPASLIAAARLPQPTTTRLVQLVVVAAAGAAFAAWWWLVKERDHWPGAQLDCVPGPVPPGRDPMETVTGFTRCVDGVRLDQALVVLCGPLALLLFALLAGALARARALSPRRTRPAGPEMAARLAAVVPEGAARQPLLLIHRGRGRGGGLGLGARADGTVRRPRVVAGAGAHLQPERDIGALLRHEAAHITARDVGRVRMAIAAWWILLAGVTVPLAAELALRPGDIGGAVSLRLAVVLAVFGLTLCGVLRIREHDADVRASADPRDGGAVAAYIARDRPPTLRRRIPHLLGLATHPTRAARLAALDRPARLWGLSVPESLATGVAAGLVFTDTALLITALTPDSIATGYRITGALTGWAVAGVVTVALWRAAAVRHPDAYGLRPALRGAALGTGVLAGSQLSARAAGDWTDAFATADGLAADFSLANATAGRATALSLALIAGGALFTTWAAALARAAGLAS
;
A
#
# COMPACT_ATOMS: atom_id res chain seq x y z
N MET A 1 -29.96 -38.67 -60.91
CA MET A 1 -29.39 -38.37 -59.58
C MET A 1 -29.04 -36.88 -59.53
N ALA A 2 -30.03 -36.03 -59.26
CA ALA A 2 -30.43 -35.53 -57.94
C ALA A 2 -29.49 -34.42 -57.41
N ARG A 3 -29.75 -33.18 -57.85
CA ARG A 3 -29.24 -31.94 -57.24
C ARG A 3 -30.02 -31.68 -55.95
N ALA A 4 -29.32 -31.57 -54.82
CA ALA A 4 -29.91 -31.16 -53.55
C ALA A 4 -30.16 -29.62 -53.53
N PRO A 5 -31.23 -29.15 -52.89
CA PRO A 5 -31.60 -27.74 -52.87
C PRO A 5 -30.83 -26.94 -51.80
N ALA A 6 -30.61 -25.66 -52.11
CA ALA A 6 -30.01 -24.68 -51.20
C ALA A 6 -30.93 -24.42 -49.99
N ARG A 7 -30.33 -24.36 -48.78
CA ARG A 7 -31.03 -24.02 -47.53
C ARG A 7 -31.45 -22.55 -47.49
N PRO A 8 -32.59 -22.21 -46.86
CA PRO A 8 -33.04 -20.83 -46.72
C PRO A 8 -32.20 -20.06 -45.69
N GLY A 9 -32.04 -18.76 -45.92
CA GLY A 9 -31.27 -17.83 -45.10
C GLY A 9 -31.74 -17.77 -43.65
N GLY A 10 -30.76 -17.81 -42.74
CA GLY A 10 -30.97 -17.51 -41.33
C GLY A 10 -31.28 -16.03 -41.08
N PRO A 11 -31.95 -15.69 -39.97
CA PRO A 11 -32.43 -14.35 -39.70
C PRO A 11 -31.28 -13.35 -39.57
N ALA A 12 -31.39 -12.24 -40.30
CA ALA A 12 -30.46 -11.13 -40.23
C ALA A 12 -30.33 -10.64 -38.79
N HIS A 13 -29.11 -10.71 -38.26
CA HIS A 13 -28.73 -10.14 -36.98
C HIS A 13 -28.92 -8.63 -37.07
N ARG A 14 -30.05 -8.11 -36.56
CA ARG A 14 -30.21 -6.66 -36.35
C ARG A 14 -29.12 -6.22 -35.36
N PRO A 15 -28.20 -5.30 -35.74
CA PRO A 15 -27.30 -4.72 -34.76
C PRO A 15 -28.14 -4.04 -33.69
N ARG A 16 -27.93 -4.42 -32.42
CA ARG A 16 -28.46 -3.69 -31.27
C ARG A 16 -28.00 -2.24 -31.42
N SER A 17 -28.95 -1.33 -31.61
CA SER A 17 -28.73 0.10 -31.51
C SER A 17 -28.17 0.39 -30.12
N VAL A 18 -26.86 0.61 -30.05
CA VAL A 18 -26.22 1.22 -28.90
C VAL A 18 -26.78 2.64 -28.84
N PRO A 19 -27.43 3.07 -27.75
CA PRO A 19 -27.87 4.45 -27.64
C PRO A 19 -26.66 5.37 -27.82
N PRO A 20 -26.82 6.52 -28.50
CA PRO A 20 -25.73 7.46 -28.70
C PRO A 20 -25.11 7.81 -27.34
N SER A 21 -23.80 7.63 -27.23
CA SER A 21 -23.05 8.07 -26.05
C SER A 21 -23.31 9.56 -25.87
N GLU A 22 -23.83 9.95 -24.71
CA GLU A 22 -23.80 11.33 -24.25
C GLU A 22 -22.37 11.89 -24.48
N GLY A 23 -22.29 13.11 -24.99
CA GLY A 23 -21.03 13.69 -25.49
C GLY A 23 -19.89 13.69 -24.45
N PRO A 24 -18.65 13.96 -24.88
CA PRO A 24 -17.52 14.04 -23.97
C PRO A 24 -17.74 15.21 -23.01
N GLY A 25 -17.81 14.96 -21.69
CA GLY A 25 -17.34 15.98 -20.74
C GLY A 25 -18.09 16.25 -19.44
N ALA A 26 -19.06 15.44 -19.00
CA ALA A 26 -19.57 15.58 -17.63
C ALA A 26 -19.19 14.35 -16.80
N VAL A 27 -18.36 14.54 -15.77
CA VAL A 27 -18.10 13.50 -14.76
C VAL A 27 -19.42 13.21 -14.05
N PRO A 28 -19.94 11.97 -14.08
CA PRO A 28 -21.24 11.66 -13.48
C PRO A 28 -21.37 12.17 -12.05
N ALA A 29 -22.53 12.71 -11.68
CA ALA A 29 -22.81 13.20 -10.32
C ALA A 29 -22.51 12.14 -9.23
N SER A 30 -22.63 10.86 -9.56
CA SER A 30 -22.25 9.74 -8.68
C SER A 30 -20.75 9.71 -8.34
N LEU A 31 -19.86 10.15 -9.24
CA LEU A 31 -18.42 10.28 -8.98
C LEU A 31 -18.12 11.46 -8.05
N ILE A 32 -18.91 12.55 -8.14
CA ILE A 32 -18.81 13.70 -7.24
C ILE A 32 -19.29 13.32 -5.82
N ALA A 33 -20.37 12.54 -5.71
CA ALA A 33 -20.83 12.01 -4.43
C ALA A 33 -19.82 11.02 -3.82
N ALA A 34 -19.22 10.14 -4.64
CA ALA A 34 -18.17 9.22 -4.21
C ALA A 34 -16.90 9.93 -3.72
N ALA A 35 -16.66 11.19 -4.14
CA ALA A 35 -15.56 12.01 -3.63
C ALA A 35 -15.63 12.30 -2.11
N ARG A 36 -16.80 12.09 -1.48
CA ARG A 36 -16.96 12.20 -0.01
C ARG A 36 -16.47 10.96 0.74
N LEU A 37 -16.27 9.83 0.06
CA LEU A 37 -15.73 8.60 0.65
C LEU A 37 -14.19 8.61 0.69
N PRO A 38 -13.55 7.78 1.54
CA PRO A 38 -12.09 7.68 1.58
C PRO A 38 -11.51 7.34 0.20
N GLN A 39 -10.64 8.18 -0.34
CA GLN A 39 -10.16 8.03 -1.73
C GLN A 39 -9.31 6.75 -1.94
N PRO A 40 -9.23 6.17 -3.16
CA PRO A 40 -8.38 5.02 -3.49
C PRO A 40 -6.93 5.17 -3.01
N THR A 41 -6.37 6.37 -3.18
CA THR A 41 -5.04 6.72 -2.67
C THR A 41 -4.95 6.60 -1.14
N THR A 42 -6.01 6.92 -0.39
CA THR A 42 -6.01 6.83 1.08
C THR A 42 -5.97 5.40 1.57
N THR A 43 -6.78 4.49 1.01
CA THR A 43 -6.78 3.08 1.41
C THR A 43 -5.43 2.42 1.14
N ARG A 44 -4.82 2.73 -0.01
CA ARG A 44 -3.49 2.20 -0.36
C ARG A 44 -2.36 2.80 0.48
N LEU A 45 -2.48 4.05 0.92
CA LEU A 45 -1.55 4.64 1.88
C LEU A 45 -1.64 3.97 3.25
N VAL A 46 -2.84 3.65 3.74
CA VAL A 46 -3.02 2.90 4.98
C VAL A 46 -2.36 1.52 4.86
N GLN A 47 -2.62 0.81 3.77
CA GLN A 47 -1.98 -0.47 3.49
C GLN A 47 -0.45 -0.36 3.47
N LEU A 48 0.08 0.70 2.85
CA LEU A 48 1.52 0.97 2.80
C LEU A 48 2.11 1.17 4.20
N VAL A 49 1.40 1.86 5.10
CA VAL A 49 1.81 2.04 6.50
C VAL A 49 1.87 0.69 7.21
N VAL A 50 0.89 -0.19 7.00
CA VAL A 50 0.89 -1.54 7.60
C VAL A 50 2.08 -2.36 7.10
N VAL A 51 2.34 -2.39 5.79
CA VAL A 51 3.49 -3.09 5.20
C VAL A 51 4.81 -2.51 5.72
N ALA A 52 4.91 -1.18 5.82
CA ALA A 52 6.09 -0.50 6.33
C ALA A 52 6.35 -0.82 7.81
N ALA A 53 5.29 -0.83 8.63
CA ALA A 53 5.37 -1.22 10.03
C ALA A 53 5.81 -2.68 10.18
N ALA A 54 5.22 -3.60 9.42
CA ALA A 54 5.61 -5.01 9.43
C ALA A 54 7.08 -5.21 9.03
N GLY A 55 7.54 -4.53 7.96
CA GLY A 55 8.94 -4.58 7.54
C GLY A 55 9.89 -3.97 8.58
N ALA A 56 9.49 -2.89 9.25
CA ALA A 56 10.28 -2.28 10.32
C ALA A 56 10.33 -3.13 11.58
N ALA A 57 9.23 -3.80 11.93
CA ALA A 57 9.17 -4.77 13.02
C ALA A 57 10.09 -5.97 12.71
N PHE A 58 10.05 -6.50 11.48
CA PHE A 58 10.95 -7.57 11.07
C PHE A 58 12.42 -7.15 11.14
N ALA A 59 12.75 -5.95 10.65
CA ALA A 59 14.10 -5.40 10.77
C ALA A 59 14.50 -5.25 12.25
N ALA A 60 13.64 -4.66 13.09
CA ALA A 60 13.92 -4.50 14.52
C ALA A 60 14.12 -5.84 15.23
N TRP A 61 13.32 -6.86 14.90
CA TRP A 61 13.50 -8.20 15.43
C TRP A 61 14.87 -8.77 15.06
N TRP A 62 15.27 -8.68 13.80
CA TRP A 62 16.58 -9.17 13.36
C TRP A 62 17.72 -8.44 14.08
N TRP A 63 17.68 -7.10 14.14
CA TRP A 63 18.75 -6.28 14.73
C TRP A 63 18.82 -6.33 16.25
N LEU A 64 17.66 -6.29 16.92
CA LEU A 64 17.57 -6.06 18.36
C LEU A 64 17.26 -7.33 19.15
N VAL A 65 16.75 -8.36 18.48
CA VAL A 65 16.42 -9.65 19.12
C VAL A 65 17.35 -10.75 18.62
N LYS A 66 17.43 -11.00 17.31
CA LYS A 66 18.20 -12.13 16.79
C LYS A 66 19.72 -11.95 16.95
N GLU A 67 20.26 -10.81 16.53
CA GLU A 67 21.72 -10.53 16.57
C GLU A 67 22.25 -10.17 17.98
N ARG A 68 21.42 -10.27 19.01
CA ARG A 68 21.76 -9.84 20.38
C ARG A 68 21.83 -11.05 21.32
N ASP A 69 23.02 -11.34 21.82
CA ASP A 69 23.31 -12.53 22.63
C ASP A 69 22.65 -12.55 24.04
N HIS A 70 22.00 -11.47 24.48
CA HIS A 70 21.42 -11.41 25.83
C HIS A 70 20.07 -12.13 25.95
N TRP A 71 19.34 -12.33 24.84
CA TRP A 71 18.02 -12.96 24.87
C TRP A 71 18.05 -14.47 25.12
N PRO A 72 18.97 -15.25 24.51
CA PRO A 72 19.15 -16.65 24.88
C PRO A 72 19.52 -16.83 26.36
N GLY A 73 20.41 -15.98 26.89
CA GLY A 73 20.78 -15.98 28.31
C GLY A 73 19.57 -15.77 29.23
N ALA A 74 18.77 -14.73 28.96
CA ALA A 74 17.57 -14.44 29.74
C ALA A 74 16.53 -15.58 29.71
N GLN A 75 16.44 -16.33 28.61
CA GLN A 75 15.56 -17.51 28.55
C GLN A 75 16.15 -18.73 29.26
N LEU A 76 17.48 -18.89 29.23
CA LEU A 76 18.17 -19.94 29.99
C LEU A 76 18.06 -19.70 31.50
N ASP A 77 18.05 -18.46 31.95
CA ASP A 77 17.83 -18.08 33.35
C ASP A 77 16.43 -18.50 33.86
N CYS A 78 15.46 -18.73 32.96
CA CYS A 78 14.16 -19.25 33.32
C CYS A 78 14.15 -20.76 33.56
N VAL A 79 15.15 -21.51 33.07
CA VAL A 79 15.19 -22.97 33.16
C VAL A 79 15.20 -23.38 34.63
N PRO A 80 14.16 -24.11 35.10
CA PRO A 80 14.11 -24.48 36.50
C PRO A 80 15.24 -25.46 36.83
N GLY A 81 15.83 -25.31 38.01
CA GLY A 81 16.70 -26.33 38.58
C GLY A 81 15.95 -27.65 38.85
N PRO A 82 16.62 -28.68 39.39
CA PRO A 82 16.00 -29.96 39.72
C PRO A 82 14.74 -29.77 40.57
N VAL A 83 13.63 -30.41 40.19
CA VAL A 83 12.36 -30.33 40.94
C VAL A 83 12.58 -30.90 42.35
N PRO A 84 12.41 -30.10 43.41
CA PRO A 84 12.58 -30.59 44.77
C PRO A 84 11.57 -31.71 45.07
N PRO A 85 11.97 -32.75 45.84
CA PRO A 85 11.05 -33.82 46.21
C PRO A 85 9.83 -33.26 46.96
N GLY A 86 8.63 -33.64 46.54
CA GLY A 86 7.36 -33.19 47.12
C GLY A 86 6.73 -31.95 46.49
N ARG A 87 7.38 -31.30 45.51
CA ARG A 87 6.78 -30.21 44.73
C ARG A 87 6.00 -30.76 43.54
N ASP A 88 4.85 -30.18 43.25
CA ASP A 88 4.08 -30.52 42.04
C ASP A 88 4.91 -30.15 40.79
N PRO A 89 5.20 -31.11 39.89
CA PRO A 89 5.85 -30.82 38.62
C PRO A 89 5.13 -29.73 37.81
N MET A 90 3.80 -29.61 37.94
CA MET A 90 3.01 -28.62 37.21
C MET A 90 3.27 -27.19 37.68
N GLU A 91 3.58 -26.98 38.96
CA GLU A 91 3.99 -25.67 39.47
C GLU A 91 5.33 -25.23 38.87
N THR A 92 6.26 -26.17 38.70
CA THR A 92 7.56 -25.91 38.08
C THR A 92 7.41 -25.52 36.61
N VAL A 93 6.57 -26.26 35.86
CA VAL A 93 6.25 -25.94 34.45
C VAL A 93 5.57 -24.57 34.35
N THR A 94 4.56 -24.32 35.19
CA THR A 94 3.84 -23.03 35.20
C THR A 94 4.77 -21.85 35.53
N GLY A 95 5.70 -22.04 36.46
CA GLY A 95 6.71 -21.04 36.80
C GLY A 95 7.66 -20.74 35.64
N PHE A 96 8.14 -21.78 34.96
CA PHE A 96 8.96 -21.67 33.74
C PHE A 96 8.22 -20.91 32.63
N THR A 97 7.00 -21.33 32.29
CA THR A 97 6.19 -20.68 31.24
C THR A 97 5.98 -19.20 31.53
N ARG A 98 5.63 -18.84 32.78
CA ARG A 98 5.45 -17.44 33.19
C ARG A 98 6.73 -16.61 33.05
N CYS A 99 7.88 -17.17 33.41
CA CYS A 99 9.18 -16.50 33.24
C CYS A 99 9.49 -16.23 31.76
N VAL A 100 9.37 -17.27 30.92
CA VAL A 100 9.64 -17.18 29.49
C VAL A 100 8.68 -16.22 28.79
N ASP A 101 7.41 -16.21 29.18
CA ASP A 101 6.42 -15.27 28.62
C ASP A 101 6.75 -13.81 28.97
N GLY A 102 7.33 -13.54 30.15
CA GLY A 102 7.88 -12.24 30.50
C GLY A 102 9.00 -11.80 29.55
N VAL A 103 9.98 -12.67 29.31
CA VAL A 103 11.07 -12.39 28.35
C VAL A 103 10.54 -12.16 26.94
N ARG A 104 9.52 -12.92 26.52
CA ARG A 104 8.88 -12.76 25.21
C ARG A 104 8.13 -11.44 25.09
N LEU A 105 7.46 -11.00 26.15
CA LEU A 105 6.80 -9.70 26.18
C LEU A 105 7.83 -8.58 25.97
N ASP A 106 8.97 -8.65 26.65
CA ASP A 106 10.05 -7.68 26.48
C ASP A 106 10.60 -7.68 25.04
N GLN A 107 10.84 -8.86 24.46
CA GLN A 107 11.22 -8.97 23.04
C GLN A 107 10.17 -8.34 22.12
N ALA A 108 8.88 -8.61 22.35
CA ALA A 108 7.79 -8.05 21.54
C ALA A 108 7.73 -6.52 21.66
N LEU A 109 7.90 -5.97 22.86
CA LEU A 109 7.97 -4.53 23.09
C LEU A 109 9.16 -3.89 22.36
N VAL A 110 10.33 -4.53 22.37
CA VAL A 110 11.50 -4.07 21.60
C VAL A 110 11.24 -4.07 20.10
N VAL A 111 10.53 -5.06 19.58
CA VAL A 111 10.16 -5.12 18.15
C VAL A 111 9.25 -3.94 17.75
N LEU A 112 8.37 -3.47 18.64
CA LEU A 112 7.51 -2.30 18.40
C LEU A 112 8.30 -0.99 18.24
N CYS A 113 9.55 -0.92 18.73
CA CYS A 113 10.42 0.23 18.50
C CYS A 113 10.73 0.42 17.01
N GLY A 114 10.72 -0.64 16.19
CA GLY A 114 10.96 -0.57 14.75
C GLY A 114 9.99 0.35 14.02
N PRO A 115 8.67 0.03 14.02
CA PRO A 115 7.65 0.90 13.44
C PRO A 115 7.66 2.34 13.98
N LEU A 116 7.87 2.51 15.28
CA LEU A 116 7.92 3.83 15.93
C LEU A 116 9.12 4.65 15.46
N ALA A 117 10.31 4.04 15.41
CA ALA A 117 11.52 4.66 14.90
C ALA A 117 11.36 5.01 13.41
N LEU A 118 10.80 4.11 12.59
CA LEU A 118 10.54 4.37 11.18
C LEU A 118 9.62 5.59 11.00
N LEU A 119 8.53 5.66 11.77
CA LEU A 119 7.61 6.79 11.74
C LEU A 119 8.31 8.10 12.13
N LEU A 120 9.07 8.10 13.23
CA LEU A 120 9.80 9.26 13.72
C LEU A 120 10.81 9.76 12.67
N PHE A 121 11.65 8.88 12.15
CA PHE A 121 12.64 9.23 11.13
C PHE A 121 11.97 9.68 9.82
N ALA A 122 10.86 9.06 9.41
CA ALA A 122 10.13 9.48 8.21
C ALA A 122 9.51 10.87 8.36
N LEU A 123 9.00 11.21 9.55
CA LEU A 123 8.52 12.55 9.88
C LEU A 123 9.66 13.59 9.80
N LEU A 124 10.80 13.30 10.43
CA LEU A 124 11.97 14.18 10.45
C LEU A 124 12.54 14.37 9.04
N ALA A 125 12.81 13.27 8.31
CA ALA A 125 13.33 13.31 6.95
C ALA A 125 12.36 14.01 5.99
N GLY A 126 11.05 13.75 6.11
CA GLY A 126 10.02 14.42 5.33
C GLY A 126 9.93 15.92 5.61
N ALA A 127 10.10 16.33 6.87
CA ALA A 127 10.15 17.74 7.27
C ALA A 127 11.41 18.44 6.75
N LEU A 128 12.58 17.80 6.88
CA LEU A 128 13.84 18.34 6.38
C LEU A 128 13.83 18.47 4.85
N ALA A 129 13.37 17.43 4.14
CA ALA A 129 13.25 17.45 2.69
C ALA A 129 12.34 18.58 2.22
N ARG A 130 11.20 18.79 2.91
CA ARG A 130 10.28 19.91 2.66
C ARG A 130 10.94 21.27 2.90
N ALA A 131 11.56 21.46 4.06
CA ALA A 131 12.22 22.71 4.42
C ALA A 131 13.32 23.08 3.41
N ARG A 132 14.11 22.09 2.99
CA ARG A 132 15.13 22.25 1.94
C ARG A 132 14.50 22.60 0.59
N ALA A 133 13.44 21.90 0.19
CA ALA A 133 12.78 22.10 -1.10
C ALA A 133 12.06 23.45 -1.23
N LEU A 134 11.55 23.99 -0.12
CA LEU A 134 10.84 25.27 -0.03
C LEU A 134 11.71 26.42 0.48
N SER A 135 13.01 26.20 0.64
CA SER A 135 13.94 27.21 1.12
C SER A 135 13.94 28.43 0.17
N PRO A 136 13.96 29.67 0.71
CA PRO A 136 14.11 30.88 -0.10
C PRO A 136 15.34 30.84 -1.02
N ARG A 137 16.38 30.08 -0.66
CA ARG A 137 17.56 29.87 -1.52
C ARG A 137 17.22 29.15 -2.83
N ARG A 138 16.21 28.28 -2.83
CA ARG A 138 15.80 27.44 -3.98
C ARG A 138 14.53 27.89 -4.66
N THR A 139 13.69 28.68 -4.00
CA THR A 139 12.39 29.09 -4.53
C THR A 139 12.11 30.57 -4.29
N ARG A 140 11.37 31.19 -5.21
CA ARG A 140 10.82 32.54 -5.06
C ARG A 140 9.31 32.54 -5.34
N PRO A 141 8.52 33.48 -4.81
CA PRO A 141 7.14 33.67 -5.25
C PRO A 141 7.06 33.90 -6.76
N ALA A 142 5.99 33.40 -7.38
CA ALA A 142 5.70 33.71 -8.78
C ALA A 142 5.24 35.17 -8.94
N GLY A 143 5.37 35.70 -10.16
CA GLY A 143 4.81 37.01 -10.50
C GLY A 143 3.27 37.01 -10.47
N PRO A 144 2.64 38.20 -10.48
CA PRO A 144 1.20 38.36 -10.29
C PRO A 144 0.38 37.61 -11.35
N GLU A 145 0.83 37.60 -12.60
CA GLU A 145 0.16 36.91 -13.69
C GLU A 145 0.05 35.39 -13.44
N MET A 146 1.16 34.74 -13.11
CA MET A 146 1.16 33.30 -12.86
C MET A 146 0.44 32.94 -11.55
N ALA A 147 0.48 33.83 -10.56
CA ALA A 147 -0.32 33.68 -9.35
C ALA A 147 -1.83 33.74 -9.67
N ALA A 148 -2.25 34.65 -10.54
CA ALA A 148 -3.64 34.75 -11.01
C ALA A 148 -4.07 33.51 -11.80
N ARG A 149 -3.18 32.94 -12.63
CA ARG A 149 -3.44 31.67 -13.33
C ARG A 149 -3.68 30.51 -12.36
N LEU A 150 -2.89 30.39 -11.30
CA LEU A 150 -3.14 29.39 -10.25
C LEU A 150 -4.46 29.66 -9.53
N ALA A 151 -4.75 30.92 -9.21
CA ALA A 151 -6.02 31.30 -8.58
C ALA A 151 -7.24 30.89 -9.41
N ALA A 152 -7.16 31.03 -10.74
CA ALA A 152 -8.25 30.72 -11.66
C ALA A 152 -8.57 29.22 -11.75
N VAL A 153 -7.62 28.32 -11.47
CA VAL A 153 -7.82 26.86 -11.58
C VAL A 153 -8.10 26.18 -10.24
N VAL A 154 -7.92 26.90 -9.13
CA VAL A 154 -8.27 26.36 -7.80
C VAL A 154 -9.79 26.27 -7.68
N PRO A 155 -10.35 25.16 -7.17
CA PRO A 155 -11.80 25.03 -7.00
C PRO A 155 -12.37 26.07 -6.03
N GLU A 156 -13.55 26.57 -6.34
CA GLU A 156 -14.35 27.39 -5.42
C GLU A 156 -14.66 26.57 -4.15
N GLY A 157 -14.36 27.13 -2.98
CA GLY A 157 -14.46 26.42 -1.69
C GLY A 157 -13.20 25.68 -1.23
N ALA A 158 -12.07 25.81 -1.95
CA ALA A 158 -10.78 25.39 -1.41
C ALA A 158 -10.50 26.12 -0.08
N ALA A 159 -10.22 25.36 0.98
CA ALA A 159 -10.05 25.92 2.33
C ALA A 159 -8.97 27.00 2.43
N ARG A 160 -7.94 26.93 1.57
CA ARG A 160 -6.88 27.95 1.43
C ARG A 160 -6.35 28.00 0.01
N GLN A 161 -6.05 29.20 -0.44
CA GLN A 161 -5.41 29.43 -1.73
C GLN A 161 -3.92 29.02 -1.66
N PRO A 162 -3.43 28.18 -2.59
CA PRO A 162 -2.03 27.79 -2.61
C PRO A 162 -1.13 28.92 -3.09
N LEU A 163 0.04 29.06 -2.44
CA LEU A 163 1.08 29.97 -2.90
C LEU A 163 1.88 29.32 -4.03
N LEU A 164 1.96 29.99 -5.18
CA LEU A 164 2.83 29.56 -6.27
C LEU A 164 4.27 30.03 -6.05
N LEU A 165 5.20 29.09 -6.12
CA LEU A 165 6.63 29.31 -6.06
C LEU A 165 7.28 28.88 -7.37
N ILE A 166 8.29 29.62 -7.82
CA ILE A 166 9.15 29.29 -8.95
C ILE A 166 10.49 28.80 -8.43
N HIS A 167 10.95 27.66 -8.95
CA HIS A 167 12.28 27.15 -8.66
C HIS A 167 13.35 28.06 -9.26
N ARG A 168 14.38 28.43 -8.48
CA ARG A 168 15.46 29.34 -8.89
C ARG A 168 16.53 28.67 -9.75
N GLY A 169 16.63 27.34 -9.73
CA GLY A 169 17.67 26.58 -10.45
C GLY A 169 17.20 25.98 -11.76
N ARG A 170 18.17 25.51 -12.57
CA ARG A 170 17.91 24.56 -13.66
C ARG A 170 17.32 23.29 -13.05
N GLY A 171 16.28 22.74 -13.68
CA GLY A 171 15.66 21.48 -13.30
C GLY A 171 16.64 20.31 -13.39
N ARG A 172 16.19 19.14 -12.90
CA ARG A 172 16.95 17.89 -12.95
C ARG A 172 17.19 17.54 -14.44
N GLY A 173 18.43 17.73 -14.92
CA GLY A 173 18.79 17.60 -16.34
C GLY A 173 19.21 18.90 -17.05
N GLY A 174 19.43 20.00 -16.32
CA GLY A 174 20.03 21.23 -16.87
C GLY A 174 19.08 22.16 -17.64
N GLY A 175 17.85 21.74 -17.93
CA GLY A 175 16.82 22.60 -18.54
C GLY A 175 16.07 23.48 -17.53
N LEU A 176 15.28 24.45 -18.02
CA LEU A 176 14.49 25.36 -17.16
C LEU A 176 13.38 24.67 -16.35
N GLY A 177 13.00 23.44 -16.72
CA GLY A 177 11.92 22.68 -16.09
C GLY A 177 10.54 23.26 -16.44
N LEU A 178 9.75 22.50 -17.20
CA LEU A 178 8.39 22.90 -17.62
C LEU A 178 7.31 22.40 -16.65
N GLY A 179 7.62 21.44 -15.79
CA GLY A 179 6.65 20.85 -14.86
C GLY A 179 6.40 21.71 -13.61
N ALA A 180 5.37 21.32 -12.88
CA ALA A 180 5.07 21.80 -11.54
C ALA A 180 4.93 20.62 -10.59
N ARG A 181 4.84 20.91 -9.29
CA ARG A 181 4.55 19.91 -8.25
C ARG A 181 3.85 20.54 -7.05
N ALA A 182 2.90 19.85 -6.47
CA ALA A 182 2.28 20.20 -5.20
C ALA A 182 3.25 19.99 -4.02
N ASP A 183 3.27 20.94 -3.09
CA ASP A 183 4.11 20.95 -1.90
C ASP A 183 3.42 21.69 -0.73
N GLY A 184 4.10 21.81 0.40
CA GLY A 184 3.61 22.49 1.59
C GLY A 184 2.92 21.57 2.59
N THR A 185 2.08 22.15 3.42
CA THR A 185 1.24 21.45 4.40
C THR A 185 -0.22 21.79 4.15
N VAL A 186 -1.15 21.04 4.76
CA VAL A 186 -2.59 21.36 4.68
C VAL A 186 -2.88 22.81 5.09
N ARG A 187 -2.14 23.35 6.07
CA ARG A 187 -2.28 24.75 6.53
C ARG A 187 -1.58 25.76 5.61
N ARG A 188 -0.53 25.37 4.89
CA ARG A 188 0.25 26.26 4.02
C ARG A 188 0.50 25.55 2.69
N PRO A 189 -0.55 25.37 1.86
CA PRO A 189 -0.42 24.67 0.59
C PRO A 189 0.41 25.50 -0.39
N ARG A 190 1.26 24.83 -1.17
CA ARG A 190 2.15 25.47 -2.14
C ARG A 190 2.19 24.67 -3.43
N VAL A 191 2.38 25.35 -4.54
CA VAL A 191 2.75 24.73 -5.83
C VAL A 191 4.14 25.22 -6.17
N VAL A 192 5.05 24.33 -6.57
CA VAL A 192 6.40 24.67 -6.99
C VAL A 192 6.53 24.37 -8.48
N ALA A 193 6.56 25.42 -9.30
CA ALA A 193 6.76 25.33 -10.74
C ALA A 193 8.24 25.47 -11.12
N GLY A 194 8.65 24.80 -12.19
CA GLY A 194 9.96 25.02 -12.80
C GLY A 194 10.08 26.43 -13.38
N ALA A 195 11.32 26.89 -13.56
CA ALA A 195 11.59 28.23 -14.08
C ALA A 195 10.98 28.46 -15.46
N GLY A 196 10.86 27.41 -16.28
CA GLY A 196 10.30 27.46 -17.63
C GLY A 196 8.79 27.20 -17.72
N ALA A 197 8.08 27.00 -16.60
CA ALA A 197 6.66 26.66 -16.64
C ALA A 197 5.80 27.74 -17.34
N HIS A 198 6.21 29.01 -17.26
CA HIS A 198 5.58 30.15 -17.93
C HIS A 198 5.72 30.15 -19.45
N LEU A 199 6.61 29.33 -20.00
CA LEU A 199 6.82 29.19 -21.45
C LEU A 199 5.80 28.24 -22.09
N GLN A 200 4.98 27.55 -21.29
CA GLN A 200 3.95 26.67 -21.81
C GLN A 200 2.76 27.46 -22.34
N PRO A 201 2.07 26.96 -23.39
CA PRO A 201 0.81 27.53 -23.85
C PRO A 201 -0.21 27.67 -22.72
N GLU A 202 -1.08 28.68 -22.77
CA GLU A 202 -2.07 28.99 -21.73
C GLU A 202 -2.88 27.76 -21.30
N ARG A 203 -3.34 26.99 -22.29
CA ARG A 203 -4.11 25.77 -22.07
C ARG A 203 -3.33 24.71 -21.30
N ASP A 204 -2.04 24.56 -21.60
CA ASP A 204 -1.19 23.52 -21.03
C ASP A 204 -0.78 23.87 -19.59
N ILE A 205 -0.46 25.14 -19.33
CA ILE A 205 -0.16 25.60 -17.96
C ILE A 205 -1.42 25.56 -17.08
N GLY A 206 -2.59 25.91 -17.62
CA GLY A 206 -3.86 25.76 -16.91
C GLY A 206 -4.15 24.31 -16.51
N ALA A 207 -3.99 23.37 -17.45
CA ALA A 207 -4.12 21.94 -17.18
C ALA A 207 -3.13 21.43 -16.12
N LEU A 208 -1.87 21.84 -16.23
CA LEU A 208 -0.81 21.50 -15.26
C LEU A 208 -1.15 22.02 -13.85
N LEU A 209 -1.50 23.31 -13.72
CA LEU A 209 -1.81 23.91 -12.42
C LEU A 209 -3.08 23.30 -11.80
N ARG A 210 -4.07 22.92 -12.62
CA ARG A 210 -5.27 22.22 -12.17
C ARG A 210 -4.95 20.83 -11.62
N HIS A 211 -4.08 20.08 -12.31
CA HIS A 211 -3.57 18.80 -11.82
C HIS A 211 -2.85 18.94 -10.46
N GLU A 212 -1.99 19.95 -10.30
CA GLU A 212 -1.32 20.19 -9.02
C GLU A 212 -2.27 20.64 -7.91
N ALA A 213 -3.29 21.45 -8.23
CA ALA A 213 -4.34 21.82 -7.30
C ALA A 213 -5.17 20.60 -6.85
N ALA A 214 -5.36 19.60 -7.72
CA ALA A 214 -6.02 18.35 -7.37
C ALA A 214 -5.28 17.55 -6.29
N HIS A 215 -3.94 17.57 -6.27
CA HIS A 215 -3.17 16.96 -5.17
C HIS A 215 -3.33 17.69 -3.84
N ILE A 216 -3.41 19.03 -3.88
CA ILE A 216 -3.58 19.85 -2.69
C ILE A 216 -4.97 19.60 -2.06
N THR A 217 -6.01 19.60 -2.89
CA THR A 217 -7.38 19.33 -2.45
C THR A 217 -7.55 17.91 -1.94
N ALA A 218 -6.86 16.93 -2.53
CA ALA A 218 -6.80 15.55 -2.03
C ALA A 218 -6.04 15.38 -0.70
N ARG A 219 -5.29 16.40 -0.27
CA ARG A 219 -4.46 16.39 0.95
C ARG A 219 -3.48 15.21 1.01
N ASP A 220 -2.99 14.75 -0.14
CA ASP A 220 -2.13 13.56 -0.25
C ASP A 220 -0.63 13.86 -0.11
N VAL A 221 -0.22 15.11 -0.37
CA VAL A 221 1.19 15.52 -0.53
C VAL A 221 2.06 15.16 0.66
N GLY A 222 1.58 15.42 1.88
CA GLY A 222 2.30 15.13 3.11
C GLY A 222 2.43 13.63 3.36
N ARG A 223 1.35 12.88 3.17
CA ARG A 223 1.29 11.42 3.40
C ARG A 223 2.23 10.68 2.45
N VAL A 224 2.23 11.05 1.17
CA VAL A 224 3.09 10.45 0.15
C VAL A 224 4.56 10.78 0.41
N ARG A 225 4.88 11.99 0.87
CA ARG A 225 6.26 12.34 1.24
C ARG A 225 6.77 11.50 2.42
N MET A 226 5.93 11.30 3.42
CA MET A 226 6.26 10.41 4.54
C MET A 226 6.46 8.98 4.06
N ALA A 227 5.60 8.47 3.17
CA ALA A 227 5.76 7.15 2.58
C ALA A 227 7.07 6.98 1.80
N ILE A 228 7.45 7.97 0.99
CA ILE A 228 8.74 7.97 0.27
C ILE A 228 9.91 8.02 1.26
N ALA A 229 9.82 8.83 2.30
CA ALA A 229 10.86 8.90 3.33
C ALA A 229 11.00 7.55 4.07
N ALA A 230 9.88 6.96 4.49
CA ALA A 230 9.84 5.65 5.14
C ALA A 230 10.44 4.56 4.25
N TRP A 231 10.16 4.57 2.94
CA TRP A 231 10.80 3.65 2.01
C TRP A 231 12.33 3.76 2.03
N TRP A 232 12.89 4.97 1.90
CA TRP A 232 14.34 5.14 1.91
C TRP A 232 14.98 4.81 3.25
N ILE A 233 14.32 5.13 4.36
CA ILE A 233 14.79 4.81 5.70
C ILE A 233 14.79 3.30 5.92
N LEU A 234 13.70 2.61 5.58
CA LEU A 234 13.63 1.16 5.74
C LEU A 234 14.61 0.47 4.79
N LEU A 235 14.70 0.92 3.53
CA LEU A 235 15.66 0.37 2.58
C LEU A 235 17.08 0.50 3.14
N ALA A 236 17.49 1.69 3.56
CA ALA A 236 18.81 1.90 4.15
C ALA A 236 19.01 1.08 5.44
N GLY A 237 18.02 1.07 6.33
CA GLY A 237 18.03 0.34 7.61
C GLY A 237 18.04 -1.18 7.47
N VAL A 238 17.68 -1.72 6.30
CA VAL A 238 17.79 -3.16 6.01
C VAL A 238 19.05 -3.44 5.21
N THR A 239 19.33 -2.70 4.14
CA THR A 239 20.40 -3.04 3.20
C THR A 239 21.79 -2.70 3.71
N VAL A 240 21.97 -1.57 4.40
CA VAL A 240 23.28 -1.19 4.95
C VAL A 240 23.72 -2.22 5.98
N PRO A 241 22.86 -2.59 6.94
CA PRO A 241 23.28 -3.52 7.96
C PRO A 241 23.43 -4.96 7.43
N LEU A 242 22.61 -5.36 6.43
CA LEU A 242 22.80 -6.63 5.72
C LEU A 242 24.13 -6.71 4.98
N ALA A 243 24.52 -5.63 4.30
CA ALA A 243 25.80 -5.55 3.61
C ALA A 243 26.99 -5.60 4.59
N ALA A 244 26.85 -4.96 5.75
CA ALA A 244 27.86 -5.02 6.81
C ALA A 244 28.02 -6.44 7.36
N GLU A 245 26.91 -7.14 7.65
CA GLU A 245 26.94 -8.52 8.13
C GLU A 245 27.54 -9.46 7.08
N LEU A 246 27.21 -9.30 5.79
CA LEU A 246 27.75 -10.14 4.72
C LEU A 246 29.27 -9.93 4.54
N ALA A 247 29.75 -8.70 4.79
CA ALA A 247 31.16 -8.37 4.72
C ALA A 247 31.95 -8.88 5.94
N LEU A 248 31.34 -8.85 7.14
CA LEU A 248 32.01 -9.20 8.40
C LEU A 248 31.88 -10.69 8.76
N ARG A 249 30.75 -11.31 8.42
CA ARG A 249 30.35 -12.66 8.82
C ARG A 249 29.63 -13.37 7.66
N PRO A 250 30.33 -13.68 6.55
CA PRO A 250 29.71 -14.20 5.32
C PRO A 250 29.02 -15.56 5.47
N GLY A 251 29.27 -16.31 6.55
CA GLY A 251 28.64 -17.60 6.85
C GLY A 251 27.42 -17.55 7.77
N ASP A 252 27.18 -16.44 8.47
CA ASP A 252 26.18 -16.37 9.55
C ASP A 252 24.82 -15.86 9.07
N ILE A 253 24.80 -15.19 7.91
CA ILE A 253 23.56 -14.77 7.27
C ILE A 253 22.82 -15.99 6.76
N GLY A 254 21.76 -16.38 7.46
CA GLY A 254 20.78 -17.32 6.94
C GLY A 254 20.15 -16.76 5.66
N GLY A 255 20.44 -17.36 4.49
CA GLY A 255 19.87 -16.94 3.20
C GLY A 255 18.34 -16.83 3.21
N ALA A 256 17.69 -17.59 4.10
CA ALA A 256 16.28 -17.53 4.41
C ALA A 256 15.79 -16.14 4.92
N VAL A 257 16.56 -15.47 5.79
CA VAL A 257 16.23 -14.14 6.34
C VAL A 257 16.41 -13.07 5.26
N SER A 258 17.55 -13.09 4.56
CA SER A 258 17.86 -12.14 3.48
C SER A 258 16.84 -12.18 2.36
N LEU A 259 16.44 -13.38 1.93
CA LEU A 259 15.42 -13.55 0.90
C LEU A 259 14.07 -12.97 1.35
N ARG A 260 13.64 -13.23 2.59
CA ARG A 260 12.37 -12.70 3.11
C ARG A 260 12.40 -11.18 3.23
N LEU A 261 13.49 -10.60 3.74
CA LEU A 261 13.68 -9.15 3.80
C LEU A 261 13.63 -8.53 2.40
N ALA A 262 14.30 -9.15 1.42
CA ALA A 262 14.25 -8.70 0.03
C ALA A 262 12.82 -8.75 -0.54
N VAL A 263 12.05 -9.81 -0.25
CA VAL A 263 10.66 -9.90 -0.67
C VAL A 263 9.79 -8.86 0.03
N VAL A 264 9.95 -8.63 1.34
CA VAL A 264 9.21 -7.59 2.08
C VAL A 264 9.50 -6.20 1.52
N LEU A 265 10.78 -5.89 1.24
CA LEU A 265 11.18 -4.65 0.57
C LEU A 265 10.59 -4.55 -0.84
N ALA A 266 10.57 -5.64 -1.61
CA ALA A 266 9.95 -5.65 -2.93
C ALA A 266 8.45 -5.38 -2.86
N VAL A 267 7.73 -6.02 -1.93
CA VAL A 267 6.28 -5.80 -1.70
C VAL A 267 6.02 -4.35 -1.30
N PHE A 268 6.80 -3.78 -0.38
CA PHE A 268 6.69 -2.37 -0.02
C PHE A 268 6.97 -1.49 -1.26
N GLY A 269 8.11 -1.65 -1.93
CA GLY A 269 8.49 -0.84 -3.09
C GLY A 269 7.43 -0.86 -4.21
N LEU A 270 6.88 -2.03 -4.53
CA LEU A 270 5.81 -2.19 -5.51
C LEU A 270 4.51 -1.52 -5.06
N THR A 271 4.15 -1.65 -3.78
CA THR A 271 2.96 -0.99 -3.20
C THR A 271 3.11 0.53 -3.22
N LEU A 272 4.29 1.06 -2.86
CA LEU A 272 4.60 2.49 -2.95
C LEU A 272 4.49 2.98 -4.40
N CYS A 273 5.09 2.27 -5.36
CA CYS A 273 4.97 2.65 -6.77
C CYS A 273 3.51 2.61 -7.25
N GLY A 274 2.72 1.64 -6.77
CA GLY A 274 1.27 1.57 -7.00
C GLY A 274 0.50 2.76 -6.43
N VAL A 275 0.83 3.21 -5.21
CA VAL A 275 0.28 4.42 -4.57
C VAL A 275 0.64 5.67 -5.37
N LEU A 276 1.89 5.77 -5.84
CA LEU A 276 2.32 6.92 -6.65
C LEU A 276 1.56 6.96 -7.97
N ARG A 277 1.36 5.83 -8.66
CA ARG A 277 0.61 5.81 -9.92
C ARG A 277 -0.87 6.15 -9.75
N ILE A 278 -1.55 5.57 -8.77
CA ILE A 278 -2.99 5.84 -8.56
C ILE A 278 -3.25 7.29 -8.15
N ARG A 279 -2.32 7.89 -7.41
CA ARG A 279 -2.37 9.29 -7.03
C ARG A 279 -2.42 10.21 -8.24
N GLU A 280 -1.63 9.93 -9.26
CA GLU A 280 -1.64 10.71 -10.51
C GLU A 280 -2.95 10.51 -11.28
N HIS A 281 -3.49 9.28 -11.33
CA HIS A 281 -4.81 9.02 -11.93
C HIS A 281 -5.94 9.74 -11.20
N ASP A 282 -5.93 9.73 -9.87
CA ASP A 282 -6.89 10.44 -9.03
C ASP A 282 -6.81 11.97 -9.28
N ALA A 283 -5.60 12.51 -9.44
CA ALA A 283 -5.40 13.93 -9.76
C ALA A 283 -5.85 14.29 -11.18
N ASP A 284 -5.56 13.43 -12.17
CA ASP A 284 -6.02 13.60 -13.55
C ASP A 284 -7.55 13.63 -13.64
N VAL A 285 -8.22 12.66 -13.00
CA VAL A 285 -9.69 12.60 -13.00
C VAL A 285 -10.29 13.82 -12.31
N ARG A 286 -9.78 14.22 -11.13
CA ARG A 286 -10.26 15.43 -10.44
C ARG A 286 -10.02 16.71 -11.24
N ALA A 287 -8.87 16.81 -11.92
CA ALA A 287 -8.59 17.95 -12.76
C ALA A 287 -9.52 17.98 -13.98
N SER A 288 -9.80 16.83 -14.61
CA SER A 288 -10.75 16.75 -15.72
C SER A 288 -12.21 16.98 -15.32
N ALA A 289 -12.54 16.80 -14.03
CA ALA A 289 -13.88 16.99 -13.50
C ALA A 289 -14.26 18.47 -13.29
N ASP A 290 -13.29 19.39 -13.33
CA ASP A 290 -13.55 20.83 -13.30
C ASP A 290 -14.30 21.24 -14.58
N PRO A 291 -15.51 21.82 -14.50
CA PRO A 291 -16.27 22.27 -15.67
C PRO A 291 -15.49 23.23 -16.57
N ARG A 292 -14.52 23.95 -16.00
CA ARG A 292 -13.65 24.91 -16.70
C ARG A 292 -12.49 24.23 -17.46
N ASP A 293 -12.36 22.91 -17.40
CA ASP A 293 -11.26 22.20 -18.07
C ASP A 293 -11.43 22.17 -19.59
N GLY A 294 -12.65 21.93 -20.10
CA GLY A 294 -12.91 21.83 -21.53
C GLY A 294 -12.02 20.79 -22.26
N GLY A 295 -11.58 19.74 -21.55
CA GLY A 295 -10.68 18.70 -22.08
C GLY A 295 -9.21 19.12 -22.19
N ALA A 296 -8.79 20.23 -21.56
CA ALA A 296 -7.40 20.68 -21.55
C ALA A 296 -6.46 19.66 -20.89
N VAL A 297 -6.89 18.99 -19.81
CA VAL A 297 -6.08 17.94 -19.16
C VAL A 297 -5.83 16.77 -20.10
N ALA A 298 -6.85 16.27 -20.79
CA ALA A 298 -6.68 15.16 -21.74
C ALA A 298 -5.75 15.54 -22.91
N ALA A 299 -5.90 16.76 -23.46
CA ALA A 299 -5.05 17.27 -24.52
C ALA A 299 -3.58 17.43 -24.08
N TYR A 300 -3.36 17.93 -22.86
CA TYR A 300 -2.04 18.05 -22.25
C TYR A 300 -1.36 16.68 -22.13
N ILE A 301 -2.06 15.69 -21.56
CA ILE A 301 -1.56 14.30 -21.42
C ILE A 301 -1.29 13.68 -22.80
N ALA A 302 -2.11 13.97 -23.81
CA ALA A 302 -1.91 13.45 -25.16
C ALA A 302 -0.62 13.96 -25.83
N ARG A 303 0.00 15.04 -25.32
CA ARG A 303 1.28 15.56 -25.82
C ARG A 303 2.48 14.90 -25.16
N ASP A 304 2.28 14.12 -24.09
CA ASP A 304 3.37 13.39 -23.44
C ASP A 304 4.01 12.38 -24.41
N ARG A 305 5.35 12.38 -24.40
CA ARG A 305 6.13 11.44 -25.21
C ARG A 305 5.98 10.01 -24.66
N PRO A 306 5.88 8.99 -25.53
CA PRO A 306 5.87 7.61 -25.09
C PRO A 306 7.17 7.25 -24.36
N PRO A 307 7.14 6.31 -23.39
CA PRO A 307 8.34 5.90 -22.68
C PRO A 307 9.34 5.25 -23.63
N THR A 308 10.61 5.63 -23.49
CA THR A 308 11.74 4.98 -24.18
C THR A 308 11.88 3.52 -23.73
N LEU A 309 12.56 2.67 -24.52
CA LEU A 309 12.78 1.24 -24.18
C LEU A 309 13.32 1.04 -22.75
N ARG A 310 14.31 1.86 -22.34
CA ARG A 310 14.87 1.84 -20.97
C ARG A 310 13.82 2.16 -19.89
N ARG A 311 12.81 2.98 -20.20
CA ARG A 311 11.71 3.30 -19.29
C ARG A 311 10.59 2.25 -19.34
N ARG A 312 10.52 1.36 -20.32
CA ARG A 312 9.51 0.30 -20.39
C ARG A 312 9.71 -0.78 -19.33
N ILE A 313 10.96 -1.17 -19.06
CA ILE A 313 11.28 -2.20 -18.06
C ILE A 313 10.70 -1.89 -16.67
N PRO A 314 10.95 -0.71 -16.06
CA PRO A 314 10.36 -0.41 -14.75
C PRO A 314 8.82 -0.34 -14.80
N HIS A 315 8.21 0.00 -15.94
CA HIS A 315 6.75 -0.10 -16.07
C HIS A 315 6.27 -1.55 -16.06
N LEU A 316 6.94 -2.45 -16.79
CA LEU A 316 6.62 -3.88 -16.84
C LEU A 316 6.77 -4.54 -15.47
N LEU A 317 7.82 -4.17 -14.73
CA LEU A 317 8.06 -4.66 -13.37
C LEU A 317 7.22 -3.94 -12.30
N GLY A 318 6.39 -2.96 -12.67
CA GLY A 318 5.57 -2.21 -11.71
C GLY A 318 6.36 -1.25 -10.80
N LEU A 319 7.63 -0.98 -11.10
CA LEU A 319 8.54 -0.09 -10.38
C LEU A 319 8.48 1.37 -10.86
N ALA A 320 7.76 1.66 -11.95
CA ALA A 320 7.57 3.03 -12.42
C ALA A 320 6.68 3.83 -11.47
N THR A 321 7.13 5.02 -11.05
CA THR A 321 6.40 5.88 -10.10
C THR A 321 5.32 6.73 -10.75
N HIS A 322 5.39 6.96 -12.07
CA HIS A 322 4.35 7.65 -12.83
C HIS A 322 3.66 6.67 -13.78
N PRO A 323 2.36 6.85 -14.06
CA PRO A 323 1.66 6.07 -15.07
C PRO A 323 2.10 6.45 -16.49
N THR A 324 1.89 5.55 -17.45
CA THR A 324 2.12 5.86 -18.87
C THR A 324 1.05 6.80 -19.40
N ARG A 325 1.33 7.53 -20.48
CA ARG A 325 0.33 8.34 -21.21
C ARG A 325 -0.95 7.55 -21.50
N ALA A 326 -0.81 6.33 -22.03
CA ALA A 326 -1.96 5.48 -22.37
C ALA A 326 -2.79 5.14 -21.12
N ALA A 327 -2.14 4.82 -20.00
CA ALA A 327 -2.84 4.54 -18.74
C ALA A 327 -3.57 5.78 -18.19
N ARG A 328 -2.96 6.98 -18.30
CA ARG A 328 -3.59 8.24 -17.87
C ARG A 328 -4.83 8.56 -18.71
N LEU A 329 -4.73 8.46 -20.04
CA LEU A 329 -5.88 8.68 -20.93
C LEU A 329 -6.98 7.63 -20.72
N ALA A 330 -6.62 6.36 -20.49
CA ALA A 330 -7.60 5.32 -20.17
C ALA A 330 -8.31 5.55 -18.83
N ALA A 331 -7.62 6.15 -17.85
CA ALA A 331 -8.23 6.53 -16.58
C ALA A 331 -9.24 7.68 -16.72
N LEU A 332 -9.01 8.61 -17.66
CA LEU A 332 -9.96 9.65 -18.01
C LEU A 332 -11.17 9.11 -18.80
N ASP A 333 -10.95 8.13 -19.68
CA ASP A 333 -12.03 7.45 -20.43
C ASP A 333 -12.96 6.66 -19.51
N ARG A 334 -12.39 5.97 -18.49
CA ARG A 334 -13.14 5.08 -17.59
C ARG A 334 -12.80 5.32 -16.13
N PRO A 335 -13.15 6.49 -15.57
CA PRO A 335 -12.77 6.90 -14.21
C PRO A 335 -13.34 5.98 -13.13
N ALA A 336 -14.49 5.35 -13.38
CA ALA A 336 -15.12 4.39 -12.49
C ALA A 336 -14.18 3.23 -12.08
N ARG A 337 -13.26 2.81 -12.95
CA ARG A 337 -12.33 1.69 -12.68
C ARG A 337 -11.36 1.96 -11.53
N LEU A 338 -11.10 3.22 -11.20
CA LEU A 338 -10.16 3.61 -10.15
C LEU A 338 -10.71 3.35 -8.74
N TRP A 339 -12.04 3.22 -8.61
CA TRP A 339 -12.72 3.12 -7.32
C TRP A 339 -12.82 1.70 -6.78
N GLY A 340 -12.60 0.71 -7.64
CA GLY A 340 -12.66 -0.71 -7.31
C GLY A 340 -11.40 -1.24 -6.63
N LEU A 341 -11.54 -2.40 -5.99
CA LEU A 341 -10.41 -3.16 -5.44
C LEU A 341 -9.68 -3.90 -6.56
N SER A 342 -8.37 -3.74 -6.69
CA SER A 342 -7.58 -4.50 -7.67
C SER A 342 -7.07 -5.82 -7.11
N VAL A 343 -6.73 -6.79 -7.98
CA VAL A 343 -6.12 -8.07 -7.56
C VAL A 343 -4.78 -7.85 -6.84
N PRO A 344 -3.84 -7.02 -7.35
CA PRO A 344 -2.59 -6.74 -6.65
C PRO A 344 -2.79 -6.06 -5.30
N GLU A 345 -3.76 -5.16 -5.19
CA GLU A 345 -4.11 -4.49 -3.93
C GLU A 345 -4.66 -5.48 -2.90
N SER A 346 -5.49 -6.43 -3.33
CA SER A 346 -6.00 -7.51 -2.49
C SER A 346 -4.87 -8.41 -2.01
N LEU A 347 -4.00 -8.85 -2.93
CA LEU A 347 -2.83 -9.66 -2.61
C LEU A 347 -1.92 -8.96 -1.60
N ALA A 348 -1.55 -7.71 -1.86
CA ALA A 348 -0.67 -6.97 -0.98
C ALA A 348 -1.34 -6.63 0.37
N THR A 349 -2.68 -6.50 0.43
CA THR A 349 -3.41 -6.34 1.70
C THR A 349 -3.32 -7.63 2.51
N GLY A 350 -3.47 -8.77 1.84
CA GLY A 350 -3.29 -10.08 2.46
C GLY A 350 -1.88 -10.26 2.98
N VAL A 351 -0.85 -9.96 2.17
CA VAL A 351 0.55 -10.05 2.59
C VAL A 351 0.81 -9.20 3.83
N ALA A 352 0.33 -7.95 3.84
CA ALA A 352 0.44 -7.08 5.01
C ALA A 352 -0.21 -7.67 6.26
N ALA A 353 -1.42 -8.22 6.11
CA ALA A 353 -2.14 -8.84 7.22
C ALA A 353 -1.44 -10.10 7.74
N GLY A 354 -0.95 -10.97 6.85
CA GLY A 354 -0.20 -12.17 7.22
C GLY A 354 1.11 -11.86 7.93
N LEU A 355 1.84 -10.82 7.48
CA LEU A 355 3.07 -10.37 8.13
C LEU A 355 2.80 -9.88 9.56
N VAL A 356 1.78 -9.03 9.74
CA VAL A 356 1.43 -8.47 11.05
C VAL A 356 0.80 -9.51 11.98
N PHE A 357 0.04 -10.47 11.43
CA PHE A 357 -0.66 -11.48 12.21
C PHE A 357 0.28 -12.25 13.12
N THR A 358 1.43 -12.71 12.61
CA THR A 358 2.32 -13.56 13.39
C THR A 358 2.93 -12.84 14.59
N ASP A 359 3.44 -11.62 14.40
CA ASP A 359 4.02 -10.84 15.50
C ASP A 359 2.95 -10.36 16.49
N THR A 360 1.75 -10.02 16.01
CA THR A 360 0.62 -9.66 16.87
C THR A 360 0.13 -10.86 17.67
N ALA A 361 0.08 -12.05 17.07
CA ALA A 361 -0.34 -13.27 17.74
C ALA A 361 0.53 -13.55 18.96
N LEU A 362 1.85 -13.44 18.80
CA LEU A 362 2.80 -13.63 19.89
C LEU A 362 2.61 -12.62 21.02
N LEU A 363 2.47 -11.33 20.68
CA LEU A 363 2.23 -10.29 21.69
C LEU A 363 0.94 -10.58 22.46
N ILE A 364 -0.15 -10.89 21.77
CA ILE A 364 -1.44 -11.14 22.41
C ILE A 364 -1.39 -12.44 23.22
N THR A 365 -0.76 -13.52 22.73
CA THR A 365 -0.64 -14.75 23.51
C THR A 365 0.20 -14.57 24.77
N ALA A 366 1.25 -13.72 24.72
CA ALA A 366 2.01 -13.38 25.92
C ALA A 366 1.18 -12.57 26.95
N LEU A 367 0.18 -11.81 26.48
CA LEU A 367 -0.78 -11.09 27.33
C LEU A 367 -1.96 -11.96 27.80
N THR A 368 -2.18 -13.11 27.16
CA THR A 368 -3.25 -14.07 27.50
C THR A 368 -2.67 -15.47 27.75
N PRO A 369 -1.79 -15.64 28.76
CA PRO A 369 -1.03 -16.87 28.96
C PRO A 369 -1.93 -18.08 29.23
N ASP A 370 -3.13 -17.86 29.79
CA ASP A 370 -4.09 -18.92 30.13
C ASP A 370 -4.71 -19.61 28.90
N SER A 371 -4.63 -19.02 27.70
CA SER A 371 -5.19 -19.61 26.50
C SER A 371 -4.59 -19.08 25.19
N ILE A 372 -3.76 -19.93 24.58
CA ILE A 372 -3.22 -19.71 23.22
C ILE A 372 -4.36 -19.49 22.22
N ALA A 373 -5.41 -20.33 22.27
CA ALA A 373 -6.54 -20.23 21.37
C ALA A 373 -7.24 -18.86 21.45
N THR A 374 -7.36 -18.29 22.65
CA THR A 374 -7.90 -16.94 22.85
C THR A 374 -7.01 -15.89 22.20
N GLY A 375 -5.68 -15.97 22.37
CA GLY A 375 -4.76 -15.02 21.76
C GLY A 375 -4.82 -15.00 20.22
N TYR A 376 -4.93 -16.17 19.58
CA TYR A 376 -5.11 -16.26 18.12
C TYR A 376 -6.48 -15.77 17.66
N ARG A 377 -7.56 -16.00 18.44
CA ARG A 377 -8.90 -15.48 18.11
C ARG A 377 -8.93 -13.96 18.15
N ILE A 378 -8.36 -13.36 19.20
CA ILE A 378 -8.23 -11.90 19.32
C ILE A 378 -7.41 -11.35 18.16
N THR A 379 -6.27 -11.98 17.85
CA THR A 379 -5.39 -11.54 16.75
C THR A 379 -6.08 -11.66 15.39
N GLY A 380 -6.79 -12.77 15.15
CA GLY A 380 -7.61 -12.97 13.95
C GLY A 380 -8.73 -11.95 13.83
N ALA A 381 -9.38 -11.59 14.94
CA ALA A 381 -10.38 -10.53 14.95
C ALA A 381 -9.78 -9.16 14.62
N LEU A 382 -8.64 -8.79 15.23
CA LEU A 382 -7.97 -7.50 14.98
C LEU A 382 -7.49 -7.37 13.52
N THR A 383 -6.77 -8.37 13.03
CA THR A 383 -6.25 -8.40 11.66
C THR A 383 -7.36 -8.54 10.63
N GLY A 384 -8.35 -9.40 10.90
CA GLY A 384 -9.53 -9.59 10.08
C GLY A 384 -10.37 -8.31 9.96
N TRP A 385 -10.54 -7.57 11.07
CA TRP A 385 -11.24 -6.28 11.06
C TRP A 385 -10.51 -5.22 10.22
N ALA A 386 -9.19 -5.13 10.35
CA ALA A 386 -8.38 -4.23 9.52
C ALA A 386 -8.50 -4.55 8.01
N VAL A 387 -8.40 -5.83 7.66
CA VAL A 387 -8.58 -6.31 6.27
C VAL A 387 -10.00 -6.03 5.77
N ALA A 388 -11.01 -6.34 6.59
CA ALA A 388 -12.40 -6.09 6.27
C ALA A 388 -12.67 -4.60 6.02
N GLY A 389 -12.05 -3.71 6.81
CA GLY A 389 -12.12 -2.26 6.59
C GLY A 389 -11.62 -1.85 5.20
N VAL A 390 -10.45 -2.33 4.79
CA VAL A 390 -9.88 -2.01 3.46
C VAL A 390 -10.78 -2.51 2.33
N VAL A 391 -11.21 -3.78 2.41
CA VAL A 391 -12.04 -4.42 1.37
C VAL A 391 -13.42 -3.79 1.30
N THR A 392 -14.09 -3.60 2.44
CA THR A 392 -15.46 -3.08 2.51
C THR A 392 -15.51 -1.62 2.05
N VAL A 393 -14.54 -0.78 2.47
CA VAL A 393 -14.44 0.60 1.97
C VAL A 393 -14.25 0.62 0.46
N ALA A 394 -13.38 -0.24 -0.10
CA ALA A 394 -13.19 -0.31 -1.54
C ALA A 394 -14.47 -0.75 -2.29
N LEU A 395 -15.22 -1.70 -1.75
CA LEU A 395 -16.46 -2.19 -2.34
C LEU A 395 -17.61 -1.18 -2.20
N TRP A 396 -17.73 -0.48 -1.08
CA TRP A 396 -18.71 0.59 -0.91
C TRP A 396 -18.43 1.79 -1.81
N ARG A 397 -17.16 2.14 -2.03
CA ARG A 397 -16.78 3.14 -3.03
C ARG A 397 -17.22 2.73 -4.42
N ALA A 398 -16.89 1.49 -4.81
CA ALA A 398 -17.33 0.95 -6.10
C ALA A 398 -18.86 0.98 -6.22
N ALA A 399 -19.56 0.75 -5.10
CA ALA A 399 -21.01 0.81 -5.06
C ALA A 399 -21.57 2.22 -5.22
N ALA A 400 -20.98 3.20 -4.53
CA ALA A 400 -21.39 4.60 -4.61
C ALA A 400 -21.25 5.19 -6.01
N VAL A 401 -20.28 4.73 -6.80
CA VAL A 401 -20.10 5.16 -8.20
C VAL A 401 -21.25 4.68 -9.11
N ARG A 402 -21.96 3.61 -8.72
CA ARG A 402 -23.08 2.99 -9.47
C ARG A 402 -22.73 2.63 -10.92
N HIS A 403 -21.48 2.29 -11.19
CA HIS A 403 -21.00 1.97 -12.53
C HIS A 403 -20.48 0.52 -12.60
N PRO A 404 -20.87 -0.28 -13.61
CA PRO A 404 -20.44 -1.69 -13.74
C PRO A 404 -18.91 -1.87 -13.67
N ASP A 405 -18.17 -0.98 -14.33
CA ASP A 405 -16.70 -0.99 -14.33
C ASP A 405 -16.06 -0.76 -12.95
N ALA A 406 -16.76 -0.15 -11.98
CA ALA A 406 -16.21 0.11 -10.65
C ALA A 406 -16.15 -1.16 -9.79
N TYR A 407 -17.15 -2.02 -9.92
CA TYR A 407 -17.18 -3.29 -9.19
C TYR A 407 -16.18 -4.29 -9.75
N GLY A 408 -15.87 -4.22 -11.04
CA GLY A 408 -15.07 -5.19 -11.79
C GLY A 408 -15.62 -6.63 -11.73
N LEU A 409 -15.34 -7.40 -12.78
CA LEU A 409 -16.12 -8.58 -13.10
C LEU A 409 -15.86 -9.82 -12.22
N ARG A 410 -14.98 -9.74 -11.19
CA ARG A 410 -14.45 -10.94 -10.48
C ARG A 410 -14.12 -10.69 -8.99
N PRO A 411 -15.13 -10.53 -8.11
CA PRO A 411 -14.89 -10.38 -6.66
C PRO A 411 -14.17 -11.61 -6.06
N ALA A 412 -14.59 -12.82 -6.40
CA ALA A 412 -13.98 -14.06 -5.92
C ALA A 412 -12.47 -14.15 -6.21
N LEU A 413 -12.01 -13.74 -7.39
CA LEU A 413 -10.58 -13.73 -7.74
C LEU A 413 -9.75 -12.80 -6.83
N ARG A 414 -10.32 -11.64 -6.47
CA ARG A 414 -9.67 -10.68 -5.58
C ARG A 414 -9.62 -11.20 -4.15
N GLY A 415 -10.68 -11.85 -3.70
CA GLY A 415 -10.70 -12.55 -2.43
C GLY A 415 -9.74 -13.72 -2.35
N ALA A 416 -9.65 -14.52 -3.41
CA ALA A 416 -8.65 -15.57 -3.52
C ALA A 416 -7.23 -14.97 -3.41
N ALA A 417 -6.95 -13.88 -4.13
CA ALA A 417 -5.68 -13.18 -4.03
C ALA A 417 -5.41 -12.62 -2.63
N LEU A 418 -6.43 -12.10 -1.93
CA LEU A 418 -6.33 -11.69 -0.53
C LEU A 418 -5.93 -12.86 0.37
N GLY A 419 -6.62 -14.00 0.26
CA GLY A 419 -6.31 -15.22 1.01
C GLY A 419 -4.91 -15.77 0.74
N THR A 420 -4.53 -15.83 -0.54
CA THR A 420 -3.15 -16.16 -0.96
C THR A 420 -2.14 -15.19 -0.36
N GLY A 421 -2.48 -13.90 -0.30
CA GLY A 421 -1.65 -12.88 0.32
C GLY A 421 -1.45 -13.13 1.81
N VAL A 422 -2.52 -13.42 2.56
CA VAL A 422 -2.43 -13.73 4.00
C VAL A 422 -1.49 -14.91 4.23
N LEU A 423 -1.65 -15.96 3.43
CA LEU A 423 -0.78 -17.12 3.48
C LEU A 423 0.68 -16.74 3.19
N ALA A 424 0.95 -16.08 2.07
CA ALA A 424 2.30 -15.67 1.70
C ALA A 424 2.93 -14.75 2.77
N GLY A 425 2.16 -13.81 3.31
CA GLY A 425 2.60 -12.90 4.37
C GLY A 425 2.99 -13.63 5.65
N SER A 426 2.23 -14.65 6.07
CA SER A 426 2.58 -15.41 7.28
C SER A 426 3.90 -16.16 7.11
N GLN A 427 4.19 -16.64 5.90
CA GLN A 427 5.45 -17.33 5.56
C GLN A 427 6.65 -16.39 5.39
N LEU A 428 6.39 -15.11 5.09
CA LEU A 428 7.40 -14.05 5.00
C LEU A 428 7.72 -13.41 6.35
N SER A 429 6.92 -13.69 7.38
CA SER A 429 7.12 -13.12 8.72
C SER A 429 8.47 -13.52 9.31
N ALA A 430 9.00 -12.69 10.20
CA ALA A 430 10.24 -12.94 10.93
C ALA A 430 10.23 -14.32 11.59
N ARG A 431 9.08 -14.64 12.15
CA ARG A 431 8.79 -15.86 12.90
C ARG A 431 8.60 -17.10 12.03
N ALA A 432 8.47 -16.95 10.71
CA ALA A 432 8.53 -18.07 9.77
C ALA A 432 9.93 -18.21 9.11
N ALA A 433 10.91 -17.39 9.49
CA ALA A 433 12.24 -17.33 8.86
C ALA A 433 13.32 -18.15 9.56
N GLY A 434 13.15 -18.47 10.84
CA GLY A 434 14.14 -19.16 11.66
C GLY A 434 13.78 -20.62 11.92
N ASP A 435 14.81 -21.45 12.12
CA ASP A 435 14.69 -22.71 12.84
C ASP A 435 14.68 -22.34 14.34
N TRP A 436 13.48 -22.26 14.92
CA TRP A 436 13.29 -21.74 16.28
C TRP A 436 13.88 -22.65 17.35
N THR A 437 13.95 -23.94 17.04
CA THR A 437 14.60 -24.95 17.87
C THR A 437 16.11 -24.74 17.95
N ASP A 438 16.75 -24.35 16.85
CA ASP A 438 18.19 -24.02 16.85
C ASP A 438 18.49 -22.62 17.40
N ALA A 439 17.63 -21.63 17.12
CA ALA A 439 17.86 -20.24 17.56
C ALA A 439 17.52 -20.01 19.04
N PHE A 440 16.66 -20.83 19.62
CA PHE A 440 16.23 -20.76 21.01
C PHE A 440 16.08 -22.19 21.54
N ALA A 441 17.15 -22.77 22.07
CA ALA A 441 17.15 -24.14 22.59
C ALA A 441 16.12 -24.37 23.73
N THR A 442 15.59 -23.31 24.33
CA THR A 442 14.54 -23.30 25.37
C THR A 442 13.18 -22.86 24.85
N ALA A 443 13.03 -22.64 23.55
CA ALA A 443 11.73 -22.35 22.96
C ALA A 443 10.85 -23.59 23.03
N ASP A 444 10.00 -23.63 24.06
CA ASP A 444 8.82 -24.49 24.09
C ASP A 444 8.12 -24.46 22.72
N GLY A 445 7.55 -25.57 22.26
CA GLY A 445 6.83 -25.70 20.97
C GLY A 445 5.66 -24.72 20.74
N LEU A 446 5.45 -23.80 21.69
CA LEU A 446 4.63 -22.58 21.60
C LEU A 446 5.31 -21.43 20.83
N ALA A 447 6.63 -21.46 20.64
CA ALA A 447 7.28 -20.79 19.51
C ALA A 447 6.92 -21.58 18.25
N ALA A 448 5.63 -21.62 17.95
CA ALA A 448 5.08 -22.44 16.90
C ALA A 448 5.79 -22.05 15.61
N ASP A 449 6.47 -23.01 15.00
CA ASP A 449 6.95 -22.82 13.66
C ASP A 449 5.74 -22.62 12.75
N PHE A 450 5.49 -21.37 12.39
CA PHE A 450 4.38 -21.00 11.50
C PHE A 450 4.71 -21.29 10.03
N SER A 451 5.88 -21.85 9.76
CA SER A 451 6.25 -22.33 8.44
C SER A 451 5.37 -23.51 8.06
N LEU A 452 4.71 -23.36 6.91
CA LEU A 452 4.04 -24.47 6.25
C LEU A 452 5.01 -25.60 5.88
N ALA A 453 6.31 -25.33 5.81
CA ALA A 453 7.31 -26.37 5.55
C ALA A 453 7.33 -27.45 6.64
N ASN A 454 6.96 -27.09 7.88
CA ASN A 454 6.95 -27.99 9.03
C ASN A 454 5.55 -28.54 9.33
N ALA A 455 4.55 -28.17 8.53
CA ALA A 455 3.21 -28.73 8.60
C ALA A 455 3.09 -29.97 7.70
N THR A 456 2.29 -30.97 8.12
CA THR A 456 1.91 -32.07 7.23
C THR A 456 1.24 -31.54 5.96
N ALA A 457 1.47 -32.18 4.81
CA ALA A 457 0.89 -31.76 3.53
C ALA A 457 -0.64 -31.56 3.59
N GLY A 458 -1.36 -32.41 4.34
CA GLY A 458 -2.81 -32.29 4.55
C GLY A 458 -3.20 -31.00 5.27
N ARG A 459 -2.54 -30.67 6.39
CA ARG A 459 -2.78 -29.41 7.14
C ARG A 459 -2.43 -28.18 6.32
N ALA A 460 -1.29 -28.19 5.61
CA ALA A 460 -0.87 -27.09 4.76
C ALA A 460 -1.87 -26.84 3.63
N THR A 461 -2.35 -27.91 2.98
CA THR A 461 -3.37 -27.84 1.93
C THR A 461 -4.70 -27.32 2.48
N ALA A 462 -5.16 -27.85 3.62
CA ALA A 462 -6.41 -27.44 4.25
C ALA A 462 -6.40 -25.95 4.63
N LEU A 463 -5.31 -25.45 5.24
CA LEU A 463 -5.17 -24.04 5.59
C LEU A 463 -5.11 -23.15 4.35
N SER A 464 -4.36 -23.56 3.32
CA SER A 464 -4.27 -22.83 2.06
C SER A 464 -5.63 -22.68 1.39
N LEU A 465 -6.38 -23.79 1.30
CA LEU A 465 -7.73 -23.79 0.75
C LEU A 465 -8.68 -22.94 1.60
N ALA A 466 -8.62 -23.05 2.93
CA ALA A 466 -9.46 -22.28 3.83
C ALA A 466 -9.25 -20.76 3.67
N LEU A 467 -8.00 -20.30 3.57
CA LEU A 467 -7.69 -18.88 3.37
C LEU A 467 -8.11 -18.38 1.98
N ILE A 468 -7.79 -19.14 0.93
CA ILE A 468 -8.11 -18.75 -0.46
C ILE A 468 -9.62 -18.75 -0.69
N ALA A 469 -10.31 -19.83 -0.31
CA ALA A 469 -11.77 -19.94 -0.43
C ALA A 469 -12.47 -18.95 0.51
N GLY A 470 -12.02 -18.83 1.76
CA GLY A 470 -12.55 -17.88 2.73
C GLY A 470 -12.46 -16.43 2.24
N GLY A 471 -11.32 -16.02 1.68
CA GLY A 471 -11.17 -14.72 1.06
C GLY A 471 -12.10 -14.52 -0.15
N ALA A 472 -12.21 -15.53 -1.03
CA ALA A 472 -13.10 -15.51 -2.19
C ALA A 472 -14.58 -15.37 -1.77
N LEU A 473 -15.01 -16.12 -0.76
CA LEU A 473 -16.36 -16.05 -0.19
C LEU A 473 -16.61 -14.70 0.45
N PHE A 474 -15.70 -14.22 1.31
CA PHE A 474 -15.81 -12.93 2.00
C PHE A 474 -15.99 -11.77 1.02
N THR A 475 -15.12 -11.67 0.01
CA THR A 475 -15.21 -10.58 -0.99
C THR A 475 -16.45 -10.69 -1.88
N THR A 476 -16.90 -11.90 -2.19
CA THR A 476 -18.13 -12.12 -2.97
C THR A 476 -19.36 -11.70 -2.18
N TRP A 477 -19.43 -12.11 -0.90
CA TRP A 477 -20.47 -11.71 0.03
C TRP A 477 -20.48 -10.20 0.26
N ALA A 478 -19.34 -9.60 0.57
CA ALA A 478 -19.22 -8.16 0.77
C ALA A 478 -19.60 -7.35 -0.48
N ALA A 479 -19.25 -7.85 -1.69
CA ALA A 479 -19.63 -7.20 -2.94
C ALA A 479 -21.14 -7.33 -3.21
N ALA A 480 -21.76 -8.46 -2.87
CA ALA A 480 -23.21 -8.62 -2.96
C ALA A 480 -23.95 -7.69 -1.99
N LEU A 481 -23.48 -7.60 -0.75
CA LEU A 481 -24.02 -6.70 0.27
C LEU A 481 -23.89 -5.23 -0.16
N ALA A 482 -22.72 -4.82 -0.65
CA ALA A 482 -22.50 -3.46 -1.14
C ALA A 482 -23.43 -3.08 -2.30
N ARG A 483 -23.69 -4.02 -3.23
CA ARG A 483 -24.67 -3.82 -4.32
C ARG A 483 -26.09 -3.69 -3.77
N ALA A 484 -26.50 -4.57 -2.86
CA ALA A 484 -27.83 -4.53 -2.27
C ALA A 484 -28.08 -3.20 -1.53
N ALA A 485 -27.11 -2.76 -0.73
CA ALA A 485 -27.18 -1.47 -0.02
C ALA A 485 -27.15 -0.26 -0.99
N GLY A 486 -26.35 -0.33 -2.05
CA GLY A 486 -26.27 0.73 -3.07
C GLY A 486 -27.52 0.87 -3.95
N LEU A 487 -28.33 -0.18 -4.06
CA LEU A 487 -29.63 -0.16 -4.76
C LEU A 487 -30.78 0.34 -3.87
N ALA A 488 -30.65 0.25 -2.55
CA ALA A 488 -31.65 0.68 -1.58
C ALA A 488 -31.53 2.17 -1.19
N SER A 489 -30.49 2.86 -1.68
CA SER A 489 -30.26 4.31 -1.52
C SER A 489 -30.48 5.04 -2.84
#